data_AF-A0A7J6TUL0-F1
#
_entry.id   AF-A0A7J6TUL0-F1
#
_cell.length_a   1.000
_cell.length_b   1.000
_cell.length_c   1.000
_cell.angle_alpha   90.00
_cell.angle_beta   90.00
_cell.angle_gamma   90.00
#
_symmetry.space_group_name_H-M   'P 1'
#
loop_
_entity.id
_entity.type
_entity.pdbx_description
1 polymer ?
#
loop_
_entity_poly.entity_id
_entity_poly.type
_entity_poly.pdbx_seq_one_letter_code
_entity_poly.pdbx_strand_id
1 'polypeptide(L)'
;NHSDAYVLESPVVEHPAVSMEEKVKYQKTIKRPMDLRTVEENLELFPRPIDFHNDMMLIFSNCEEFNGEKPITEMARAIERHYLKQWAYSEKDVMESYNAALALGYEPLLDLWEEWRHESPVLDLETGEVVPARRHHHGAPPQLWRVSSPPKDFQKETLEFFPRISRPPPPPE
;
A
#
# COMPACT_ATOMS: atom_id res chain seq x y z
N ASN A 1 -11.11 -15.69 -19.90
CA ASN A 1 -11.04 -14.38 -19.21
C ASN A 1 -10.09 -14.48 -18.05
N HIS A 2 -8.81 -14.21 -18.28
CA HIS A 2 -7.90 -13.89 -17.19
C HIS A 2 -8.10 -12.40 -16.93
N SER A 3 -8.58 -12.04 -15.74
CA SER A 3 -8.74 -10.63 -15.37
C SER A 3 -7.39 -9.94 -15.43
N ASP A 4 -7.30 -8.76 -16.04
CA ASP A 4 -6.07 -7.96 -16.13
C ASP A 4 -5.43 -7.70 -14.74
N ALA A 5 -6.20 -7.85 -13.66
CA ALA A 5 -5.74 -7.83 -12.26
C ALA A 5 -4.58 -8.79 -11.97
N TYR A 6 -4.50 -9.92 -12.67
CA TYR A 6 -3.46 -10.94 -12.48
C TYR A 6 -2.03 -10.39 -12.72
N VAL A 7 -1.92 -9.32 -13.52
CA VAL A 7 -0.64 -8.69 -13.86
C VAL A 7 -0.04 -7.92 -12.68
N LEU A 8 -0.86 -7.52 -11.69
CA LEU A 8 -0.38 -6.89 -10.45
C LEU A 8 -0.10 -7.91 -9.34
N GLU A 9 -0.62 -9.13 -9.47
CA GLU A 9 -0.54 -10.18 -8.44
C GLU A 9 0.80 -10.92 -8.40
N SER A 10 1.60 -10.84 -9.46
CA SER A 10 2.86 -11.58 -9.55
C SER A 10 3.94 -10.80 -10.30
N PRO A 11 5.23 -11.12 -10.09
CA PRO A 11 6.30 -10.39 -10.75
C PRO A 11 6.11 -10.39 -12.28
N VAL A 12 6.14 -9.22 -12.90
CA VAL A 12 5.92 -9.05 -14.37
C VAL A 12 6.85 -9.97 -15.19
N VAL A 13 8.07 -10.18 -14.69
CA VAL A 13 9.09 -11.04 -15.32
C VAL A 13 8.73 -12.53 -15.29
N GLU A 14 7.91 -12.96 -14.33
CA GLU A 14 7.43 -14.33 -14.18
C GLU A 14 6.06 -14.55 -14.86
N HIS A 15 5.31 -13.48 -15.11
CA HIS A 15 3.92 -13.59 -15.58
C HIS A 15 3.82 -14.27 -16.97
N PRO A 16 3.02 -15.34 -17.13
CA PRO A 16 2.97 -16.12 -18.37
C PRO A 16 2.27 -15.40 -19.53
N ALA A 17 1.38 -14.46 -19.24
CA ALA A 17 0.66 -13.69 -20.26
C ALA A 17 1.45 -12.49 -20.82
N VAL A 18 2.61 -12.15 -20.24
CA VAL A 18 3.45 -11.03 -20.69
C VAL A 18 4.50 -11.57 -21.66
N SER A 19 4.66 -10.92 -22.82
CA SER A 19 5.64 -11.37 -23.81
C SER A 19 7.08 -11.19 -23.32
N MET A 20 8.01 -11.99 -23.85
CA MET A 20 9.42 -11.88 -23.46
C MET A 20 10.01 -10.50 -23.80
N GLU A 21 9.58 -9.89 -24.91
CA GLU A 21 9.98 -8.54 -25.29
C GLU A 21 9.52 -7.50 -24.27
N GLU A 22 8.25 -7.57 -23.84
CA GLU A 22 7.72 -6.68 -22.81
C GLU A 22 8.42 -6.88 -21.47
N LYS A 23 8.74 -8.12 -21.08
CA LYS A 23 9.52 -8.41 -19.87
C LYS A 23 10.90 -7.75 -19.91
N VAL A 24 11.61 -7.87 -21.03
CA VAL A 24 12.92 -7.23 -21.24
C VAL A 24 12.80 -5.71 -21.21
N LYS A 25 11.76 -5.15 -21.81
CA LYS A 25 11.50 -3.71 -21.77
C LYS A 25 11.19 -3.24 -20.35
N TYR A 26 10.34 -3.97 -19.62
CA TYR A 26 9.95 -3.65 -18.25
C TYR A 26 11.16 -3.60 -17.32
N GLN A 27 12.05 -4.60 -17.38
CA GLN A 27 13.29 -4.61 -16.58
C GLN A 27 14.25 -3.45 -16.91
N LYS A 28 14.20 -2.90 -18.13
CA LYS A 28 15.02 -1.73 -18.51
C LYS A 28 14.40 -0.42 -18.07
N THR A 29 13.07 -0.33 -18.03
CA THR A 29 12.34 0.89 -17.68
C THR A 29 12.18 1.02 -16.17
N ILE A 30 11.69 -0.04 -15.51
CA ILE A 30 11.30 -0.03 -14.10
C ILE A 30 12.46 -0.45 -13.21
N LYS A 31 12.91 0.46 -12.35
CA LYS A 31 14.12 0.30 -11.52
C LYS A 31 13.93 -0.66 -10.34
N ARG A 32 12.76 -0.61 -9.71
CA ARG A 32 12.38 -1.47 -8.59
C ARG A 32 11.03 -2.09 -8.90
N PRO A 33 10.99 -3.25 -9.59
CA PRO A 33 9.75 -4.00 -9.79
C PRO A 33 9.11 -4.35 -8.44
N MET A 34 7.79 -4.36 -8.38
CA MET A 34 7.01 -4.78 -7.21
C MET A 34 5.66 -5.33 -7.67
N ASP A 35 5.10 -6.25 -6.88
CA ASP A 35 3.82 -6.94 -7.11
C ASP A 35 3.22 -7.40 -5.78
N LEU A 36 1.92 -7.74 -5.78
CA LEU A 36 1.20 -8.05 -4.54
C LEU A 36 1.74 -9.31 -3.83
N ARG A 37 2.19 -10.32 -4.57
CA ARG A 37 2.79 -11.52 -3.96
C ARG A 37 4.10 -11.19 -3.26
N THR A 38 4.97 -10.41 -3.90
CA THR A 38 6.22 -9.96 -3.28
C THR A 38 5.93 -9.13 -2.01
N VAL A 39 4.91 -8.25 -2.03
CA VAL A 39 4.48 -7.51 -0.84
C VAL A 39 3.98 -8.44 0.26
N GLU A 40 3.17 -9.44 -0.08
CA GLU A 40 2.65 -10.44 0.85
C GLU A 40 3.77 -11.27 1.49
N GLU A 41 4.74 -11.74 0.69
CA GLU A 41 5.90 -12.49 1.17
C GLU A 41 6.79 -11.64 2.11
N ASN A 42 6.86 -10.34 1.87
CA ASN A 42 7.63 -9.39 2.67
C ASN A 42 6.87 -8.82 3.87
N LEU A 43 5.60 -9.19 4.08
CA LEU A 43 4.74 -8.57 5.10
C LEU A 43 5.38 -8.54 6.49
N GLU A 44 5.95 -9.68 6.89
CA GLU A 44 6.62 -9.84 8.19
C GLU A 44 8.04 -9.26 8.23
N LEU A 45 8.58 -8.91 7.06
CA LEU A 45 9.94 -8.37 6.89
C LEU A 45 9.96 -6.83 6.86
N PHE A 46 8.82 -6.18 6.66
CA PHE A 46 8.74 -4.72 6.72
C PHE A 46 9.02 -4.22 8.15
N PRO A 47 10.09 -3.44 8.37
CA PRO A 47 10.41 -2.96 9.70
C PRO A 47 9.43 -1.89 10.18
N ARG A 48 8.79 -1.18 9.25
CA ARG A 48 7.79 -0.15 9.53
C ARG A 48 6.62 -0.26 8.54
N PRO A 49 5.41 0.15 8.95
CA PRO A 49 4.23 0.15 8.06
C PRO A 49 4.40 1.01 6.82
N ILE A 50 5.13 2.11 6.94
CA ILE A 50 5.37 3.00 5.81
C ILE A 50 6.19 2.29 4.72
N ASP A 51 7.02 1.31 5.08
CA ASP A 51 7.78 0.52 4.11
C ASP A 51 6.85 -0.40 3.31
N PHE A 52 5.86 -1.03 3.96
CA PHE A 52 4.76 -1.74 3.29
C PHE A 52 3.97 -0.79 2.37
N HIS A 53 3.60 0.40 2.88
CA HIS A 53 2.85 1.38 2.10
C HIS A 53 3.63 1.83 0.86
N ASN A 54 4.92 2.09 1.01
CA ASN A 54 5.79 2.49 -0.09
C ASN A 54 5.88 1.41 -1.18
N ASP A 55 5.93 0.13 -0.80
CA ASP A 55 5.95 -0.97 -1.77
C ASP A 55 4.57 -1.18 -2.43
N MET A 56 3.47 -1.01 -1.70
CA MET A 56 2.12 -0.98 -2.29
C MET A 56 1.98 0.14 -3.32
N MET A 57 2.40 1.36 -2.99
CA MET A 57 2.36 2.50 -3.92
C MET A 57 3.27 2.30 -5.13
N LEU A 58 4.39 1.60 -4.96
CA LEU A 58 5.31 1.29 -6.04
C LEU A 58 4.68 0.39 -7.12
N ILE A 59 3.78 -0.54 -6.75
CA ILE A 59 3.03 -1.35 -7.71
C ILE A 59 2.25 -0.45 -8.68
N PHE A 60 1.51 0.51 -8.12
CA PHE A 60 0.65 1.42 -8.90
C PHE A 60 1.50 2.39 -9.74
N SER A 61 2.53 3.00 -9.15
CA SER A 61 3.39 3.94 -9.87
C SER A 61 4.16 3.27 -11.00
N ASN A 62 4.66 2.05 -10.80
CA ASN A 62 5.34 1.29 -11.85
C ASN A 62 4.37 0.90 -12.98
N CYS A 63 3.12 0.56 -12.63
CA CYS A 63 2.08 0.27 -13.62
C CYS A 63 1.83 1.49 -14.50
N GLU A 64 1.66 2.67 -13.90
CA GLU A 64 1.45 3.93 -14.64
C GLU A 64 2.68 4.32 -15.47
N GLU A 65 3.88 4.26 -14.91
CA GLU A 65 5.13 4.60 -15.59
C GLU A 65 5.35 3.74 -16.85
N PHE A 66 5.08 2.44 -16.77
CA PHE A 66 5.29 1.54 -17.89
C PHE A 66 4.16 1.58 -18.92
N ASN A 67 2.91 1.67 -18.46
CA ASN A 67 1.74 1.47 -19.32
C ASN A 67 1.13 2.78 -19.85
N GLY A 68 1.33 3.92 -19.17
CA GLY A 68 0.64 5.18 -19.50
C GLY A 68 -0.89 5.04 -19.35
N GLU A 69 -1.66 5.72 -20.20
CA GLU A 69 -3.14 5.66 -20.18
C GLU A 69 -3.69 4.41 -20.88
N LYS A 70 -3.47 3.24 -20.27
CA LYS A 70 -4.02 1.95 -20.73
C LYS A 70 -5.08 1.43 -19.75
N PRO A 71 -5.97 0.51 -20.18
CA PRO A 71 -6.99 -0.08 -19.31
C PRO A 71 -6.42 -0.69 -18.00
N ILE A 72 -5.25 -1.30 -18.06
CA ILE A 72 -4.55 -1.84 -16.88
C ILE A 72 -4.19 -0.75 -15.86
N THR A 73 -3.85 0.46 -16.31
CA THR A 73 -3.53 1.60 -15.45
C THR A 73 -4.79 2.13 -14.78
N GLU A 74 -5.91 2.20 -15.50
CA GLU A 74 -7.20 2.59 -14.91
C GLU A 74 -7.66 1.63 -13.81
N MET A 75 -7.46 0.32 -14.04
CA MET A 75 -7.70 -0.69 -13.02
C MET A 75 -6.74 -0.52 -11.84
N ALA A 76 -5.43 -0.29 -12.08
CA ALA A 76 -4.46 -0.04 -11.02
C ALA A 76 -4.84 1.19 -10.17
N ARG A 77 -5.27 2.29 -10.80
CA ARG A 77 -5.76 3.50 -10.12
C ARG A 77 -7.02 3.24 -9.30
N ALA A 78 -7.92 2.37 -9.76
CA ALA A 78 -9.10 1.99 -8.99
C ALA A 78 -8.74 1.19 -7.71
N ILE A 79 -7.78 0.27 -7.83
CA ILE A 79 -7.23 -0.51 -6.73
C ILE A 79 -6.48 0.41 -5.75
N GLU A 80 -5.67 1.34 -6.25
CA GLU A 80 -4.95 2.36 -5.48
C GLU A 80 -5.91 3.22 -4.65
N ARG A 81 -6.99 3.76 -5.25
CA ARG A 81 -7.99 4.53 -4.50
C ARG A 81 -8.63 3.72 -3.38
N HIS A 82 -8.94 2.45 -3.64
CA HIS A 82 -9.48 1.57 -2.61
C HIS A 82 -8.47 1.34 -1.48
N TYR A 83 -7.23 1.01 -1.84
CA TYR A 83 -6.12 0.81 -0.91
C TYR A 83 -5.91 2.04 -0.01
N LEU A 84 -5.77 3.22 -0.59
CA LEU A 84 -5.52 4.46 0.14
C LEU A 84 -6.67 4.80 1.12
N LYS A 85 -7.91 4.47 0.74
CA LYS A 85 -9.06 4.62 1.64
C LYS A 85 -8.95 3.69 2.86
N GLN A 86 -8.57 2.43 2.67
CA GLN A 86 -8.35 1.49 3.78
C GLN A 86 -7.19 1.93 4.66
N TRP A 87 -6.08 2.33 4.04
CA TRP A 87 -4.91 2.86 4.74
C TRP A 87 -5.31 4.00 5.68
N ALA A 88 -6.02 5.00 5.16
CA ALA A 88 -6.44 6.15 5.97
C ALA A 88 -7.43 5.80 7.10
N TYR A 89 -8.33 4.83 6.91
CA TYR A 89 -9.18 4.36 8.01
C TYR A 89 -8.35 3.69 9.11
N SER A 90 -7.34 2.90 8.76
CA SER A 90 -6.45 2.31 9.77
C SER A 90 -5.70 3.36 10.57
N GLU A 91 -5.30 4.46 9.94
CA GLU A 91 -4.68 5.58 10.66
C GLU A 91 -5.63 6.21 11.66
N LYS A 92 -6.90 6.36 11.26
CA LYS A 92 -7.95 6.89 12.13
C LYS A 92 -8.17 5.96 13.33
N ASP A 93 -8.26 4.65 13.15
CA ASP A 93 -8.51 3.71 14.24
C ASP A 93 -7.32 3.65 15.22
N VAL A 94 -6.09 3.70 14.68
CA VAL A 94 -4.87 3.85 15.48
C VAL A 94 -4.90 5.17 16.27
N MET A 95 -5.37 6.26 15.66
CA MET A 95 -5.51 7.56 16.29
C MET A 95 -6.50 7.56 17.45
N GLU A 96 -7.68 6.97 17.26
CA GLU A 96 -8.71 6.89 18.29
C GLU A 96 -8.20 6.06 19.49
N SER A 97 -7.47 4.99 19.22
CA SER A 97 -6.82 4.17 20.25
C SER A 97 -5.74 4.95 21.02
N TYR A 98 -4.91 5.72 20.32
CA TYR A 98 -3.88 6.57 20.91
C TYR A 98 -4.49 7.67 21.80
N ASN A 99 -5.51 8.37 21.30
CA ASN A 99 -6.21 9.41 22.06
C ASN A 99 -6.90 8.85 23.31
N ALA A 100 -7.45 7.63 23.24
CA ALA A 100 -8.02 6.95 24.39
C ALA A 100 -6.95 6.61 25.45
N ALA A 101 -5.74 6.20 25.04
CA ALA A 101 -4.63 5.94 25.95
C ALA A 101 -4.17 7.22 26.67
N LEU A 102 -4.02 8.33 25.94
CA LEU A 102 -3.70 9.64 26.52
C LEU A 102 -4.74 10.08 27.56
N ALA A 103 -6.03 9.90 27.25
CA ALA A 103 -7.13 10.26 28.16
C ALA A 103 -7.10 9.44 29.48
N LEU A 104 -6.50 8.26 29.48
CA LEU A 104 -6.30 7.42 30.65
C LEU A 104 -5.01 7.75 31.43
N GLY A 105 -4.25 8.78 31.02
CA GLY A 105 -3.02 9.21 31.67
C GLY A 105 -1.81 8.35 31.35
N TYR A 106 -1.89 7.50 30.31
CA TYR A 106 -0.69 6.91 29.73
C TYR A 106 0.03 8.00 28.92
N GLU A 107 1.35 8.05 29.03
CA GLU A 107 2.22 8.72 28.06
C GLU A 107 2.66 7.67 27.04
N PRO A 108 1.87 7.37 25.99
CA PRO A 108 2.37 6.59 24.86
C PRO A 108 3.53 7.35 24.21
N LEU A 109 4.48 6.62 23.63
CA LEU A 109 5.68 7.13 22.94
C LEU A 109 5.31 8.23 21.91
N LEU A 110 5.23 9.48 22.37
CA LEU A 110 4.81 10.66 21.58
C LEU A 110 5.73 10.90 20.37
N ASP A 111 7.00 10.53 20.52
CA ASP A 111 8.06 10.78 19.53
C ASP A 111 7.88 9.99 18.22
N LEU A 112 7.20 8.83 18.25
CA LEU A 112 7.01 8.00 17.06
C LEU A 112 5.88 8.48 16.15
N TRP A 113 4.92 9.23 16.72
CA TRP A 113 3.68 9.57 16.02
C TRP A 113 3.76 10.92 15.28
N GLU A 114 4.43 11.93 15.85
CA GLU A 114 4.64 13.19 15.12
C GLU A 114 5.48 12.96 13.86
N GLU A 115 6.48 12.08 13.88
CA GLU A 115 7.25 11.74 12.67
C GLU A 115 6.37 11.02 11.62
N TRP A 116 5.53 10.07 12.06
CA TRP A 116 4.71 9.25 11.16
C TRP A 116 3.58 10.04 10.47
N ARG A 117 2.90 10.94 11.20
CA ARG A 117 1.79 11.75 10.67
C ARG A 117 2.19 12.61 9.47
N HIS A 118 3.46 13.03 9.39
CA HIS A 118 3.93 13.87 8.29
C HIS A 118 4.26 13.07 7.02
N GLU A 119 4.44 11.75 7.12
CA GLU A 119 4.77 10.87 6.00
C GLU A 119 3.54 10.17 5.38
N SER A 120 2.39 10.24 6.05
CA SER A 120 1.17 9.55 5.64
C SER A 120 0.19 10.37 4.78
N PRO A 121 -0.40 9.78 3.74
CA PRO A 121 -1.48 10.40 2.97
C PRO A 121 -2.78 10.49 3.80
N VAL A 122 -3.47 11.63 3.73
CA VAL A 122 -4.67 11.94 4.51
C VAL A 122 -5.91 11.76 3.65
N LEU A 123 -6.88 10.96 4.10
CA LEU A 123 -8.21 10.91 3.49
C LEU A 123 -9.06 12.09 3.97
N ASP A 124 -9.53 12.88 3.02
CA ASP A 124 -10.61 13.83 3.25
C ASP A 124 -11.92 13.05 3.36
N LEU A 125 -12.53 13.10 4.55
CA LEU A 125 -13.77 12.36 4.85
C LEU A 125 -15.02 13.00 4.24
N GLU A 126 -14.96 14.28 3.84
CA GLU A 126 -16.07 14.98 3.20
C GLU A 126 -16.08 14.70 1.70
N THR A 127 -14.92 14.73 1.06
CA THR A 127 -14.79 14.55 -0.39
C THR A 127 -14.46 13.12 -0.80
N GLY A 128 -13.92 12.31 0.11
CA GLY A 128 -13.39 10.99 -0.18
C GLY A 128 -12.06 11.01 -0.94
N GLU A 129 -11.44 12.19 -1.11
CA GLU A 129 -10.16 12.34 -1.79
C GLU A 129 -8.98 12.01 -0.86
N VAL A 130 -7.93 11.40 -1.43
CA VAL A 130 -6.70 11.12 -0.70
C VAL A 130 -5.68 12.20 -1.00
N VAL A 131 -5.28 12.94 0.03
CA VAL A 131 -4.27 13.99 -0.03
C VAL A 131 -2.90 13.36 0.24
N PRO A 132 -1.94 13.41 -0.71
CA PRO A 132 -0.61 12.84 -0.49
C PRO A 132 0.17 13.58 0.61
N ALA A 133 1.03 12.84 1.33
CA ALA A 133 1.88 13.37 2.37
C ALA A 133 2.79 14.51 1.86
N ARG A 134 3.01 15.56 2.67
CA ARG A 134 3.97 16.62 2.31
C ARG A 134 5.39 16.06 2.40
N ARG A 135 6.11 15.99 1.27
CA ARG A 135 7.55 15.64 1.29
C ARG A 135 8.30 16.68 2.13
N HIS A 136 8.81 16.29 3.30
CA HIS A 136 9.79 17.10 4.01
C HIS A 136 11.16 16.98 3.32
N HIS A 137 11.76 18.13 2.99
CA HIS A 137 13.14 18.18 2.51
C HIS A 137 14.12 17.92 3.68
N HIS A 138 14.87 16.82 3.58
CA HIS A 138 16.14 16.44 4.23
C HIS A 138 16.41 16.76 5.73
N GLY A 139 16.54 15.69 6.53
CA GLY A 139 17.28 15.61 7.80
C GLY A 139 17.19 14.18 8.36
N ALA A 140 18.31 13.54 8.72
CA ALA A 140 18.41 12.09 9.01
C ALA A 140 17.55 11.61 10.23
N PRO A 141 17.06 10.35 10.27
CA PRO A 141 16.23 9.89 11.38
C PRO A 141 17.05 9.39 12.59
N PRO A 142 16.57 9.60 13.84
CA PRO A 142 17.24 9.16 15.06
C PRO A 142 16.93 7.71 15.43
N GLN A 143 17.82 7.14 16.25
CA GLN A 143 18.02 5.72 16.56
C GLN A 143 16.92 4.97 17.36
N LEU A 144 15.64 5.33 17.25
CA LEU A 144 14.58 4.90 18.18
C LEU A 144 13.49 3.96 17.63
N TRP A 145 13.66 3.39 16.42
CA TRP A 145 12.65 2.57 15.72
C TRP A 145 12.32 1.20 16.36
N ARG A 146 12.68 0.95 17.62
CA ARG A 146 12.16 -0.19 18.39
C ARG A 146 11.03 0.32 19.26
N VAL A 147 9.79 0.24 18.77
CA VAL A 147 8.60 -0.27 19.48
C VAL A 147 7.33 0.18 18.73
N SER A 148 6.47 -0.82 18.49
CA SER A 148 5.06 -0.82 18.06
C SER A 148 4.67 -0.20 16.72
N SER A 149 4.71 -1.06 15.69
CA SER A 149 3.89 -0.99 14.49
C SER A 149 2.37 -1.00 14.81
N PRO A 150 1.47 -0.50 13.94
CA PRO A 150 0.06 -0.86 13.89
C PRO A 150 -0.11 -2.39 13.93
N PRO A 151 -1.26 -2.89 14.44
CA PRO A 151 -1.47 -4.32 14.57
C PRO A 151 -1.26 -5.00 13.22
N LYS A 152 -0.39 -6.01 13.19
CA LYS A 152 -0.10 -6.83 11.99
C LYS A 152 -1.38 -7.37 11.33
N ASP A 153 -2.46 -7.46 12.10
CA ASP A 153 -3.80 -7.85 11.69
C ASP A 153 -4.36 -6.95 10.56
N PHE A 154 -4.13 -5.64 10.59
CA PHE A 154 -4.62 -4.73 9.54
C PHE A 154 -3.94 -4.98 8.18
N GLN A 155 -2.62 -5.22 8.20
CA GLN A 155 -1.84 -5.49 7.00
C GLN A 155 -2.25 -6.84 6.38
N LYS A 156 -2.53 -7.84 7.22
CA LYS A 156 -3.07 -9.14 6.82
C LYS A 156 -4.48 -9.04 6.25
N GLU A 157 -5.40 -8.36 6.92
CA GLU A 157 -6.78 -8.17 6.45
C GLU A 157 -6.84 -7.46 5.10
N THR A 158 -5.97 -6.46 4.89
CA THR A 158 -5.83 -5.76 3.62
C THR A 158 -5.45 -6.72 2.50
N LEU A 159 -4.46 -7.59 2.71
CA LEU A 159 -4.02 -8.59 1.73
C LEU A 159 -5.05 -9.71 1.52
N GLU A 160 -5.81 -10.10 2.54
CA GLU A 160 -6.90 -11.09 2.42
C GLU A 160 -8.13 -10.55 1.67
N PHE A 161 -8.30 -9.22 1.60
CA PHE A 161 -9.41 -8.58 0.89
C PHE A 161 -9.18 -8.49 -0.62
N PHE A 162 -7.93 -8.30 -1.08
CA PHE A 162 -7.59 -8.15 -2.51
C PHE A 162 -7.97 -9.35 -3.42
N PRO A 163 -7.86 -10.63 -2.99
CA PRO A 163 -8.30 -11.78 -3.79
C PRO A 163 -9.81 -11.88 -3.99
N ARG A 164 -10.63 -11.12 -3.25
CA ARG A 164 -12.11 -11.15 -3.36
C ARG A 164 -12.66 -10.16 -4.39
N ILE A 165 -11.85 -9.19 -4.81
CA ILE A 165 -12.24 -8.20 -5.84
C ILE A 165 -12.12 -8.79 -7.26
N SER A 166 -11.33 -9.86 -7.43
CA SER A 166 -11.06 -10.55 -8.70
C SER A 166 -11.90 -11.81 -8.94
N ARG A 167 -12.65 -12.31 -7.94
CA ARG A 167 -13.48 -13.52 -8.10
C ARG A 167 -14.89 -13.14 -8.54
N PRO A 168 -15.44 -13.74 -9.61
CA PRO A 168 -16.85 -13.58 -9.92
C PRO A 168 -17.70 -14.06 -8.73
N PRO A 169 -18.86 -13.42 -8.47
CA PRO A 169 -19.73 -13.83 -7.38
C PRO A 169 -20.11 -15.31 -7.52
N PRO A 170 -20.30 -16.04 -6.41
CA PRO A 170 -20.78 -17.41 -6.47
C PRO A 170 -22.13 -17.44 -7.20
N PRO A 171 -22.41 -18.47 -8.03
CA PRO A 171 -23.70 -18.59 -8.69
C PRO A 171 -24.82 -18.69 -7.65
N PRO A 172 -26.00 -18.09 -7.92
CA PRO A 172 -27.12 -18.16 -6.99
C PRO A 172 -27.58 -19.61 -6.79
N GLU A 173 -27.96 -19.93 -5.55
CA GLU A 173 -28.59 -21.19 -5.17
C GLU A 173 -29.94 -21.41 -5.88
#